data_AF-A0A382BL53-F1
#
_entry.id   AF-A0A382BL53-F1
#
_cell.length_a   1.000
_cell.length_b   1.000
_cell.length_c   1.000
_cell.angle_alpha   90.00
_cell.angle_beta   90.00
_cell.angle_gamma   90.00
#
_symmetry.space_group_name_H-M   'P 1'
#
loop_
_entity.id
_entity.type
_entity.pdbx_description
1 polymer ?
#
loop_
_entity_poly.entity_id
_entity_poly.type
_entity_poly.pdbx_seq_one_letter_code
_entity_poly.pdbx_strand_id
1 'polypeptide(L)' 'MPRRREVPKREVPADPVYNSTLVTKFVRMIMHSGKRSVAEGIVYGSLDIIKNRTGDDPIKVFKKALDNTKPA' A
#
# COMPACT_ATOMS: atom_id res chain seq x y z
N MET A 1 3.68 21.58 11.97
CA MET A 1 2.59 22.42 11.42
C MET A 1 3.18 23.69 10.87
N PRO A 2 3.11 23.94 9.54
CA PRO A 2 3.74 25.12 8.97
C PRO A 2 2.75 26.20 8.55
N ARG A 3 3.21 27.45 8.71
CA ARG A 3 2.68 28.65 8.02
C ARG A 3 3.68 29.25 7.00
N ARG A 4 4.95 28.80 6.95
CA ARG A 4 5.99 29.32 6.02
C ARG A 4 7.09 28.33 5.57
N ARG A 5 7.18 27.12 6.14
CA ARG A 5 8.29 26.16 5.88
C ARG A 5 7.76 24.83 5.34
N GLU A 6 8.46 24.23 4.38
CA GLU A 6 8.11 22.90 3.88
C GLU A 6 8.35 21.82 4.94
N VAL A 7 7.44 20.86 5.03
CA VAL A 7 7.57 19.70 5.94
C VAL A 7 8.39 18.63 5.22
N PRO A 8 9.47 18.11 5.84
CA PRO A 8 10.20 16.99 5.25
C PRO A 8 9.29 15.77 5.15
N LYS A 9 9.28 15.12 3.97
CA LYS A 9 8.53 13.89 3.77
C LYS A 9 9.19 12.77 4.56
N ARG A 10 8.39 12.02 5.32
CA ARG A 10 8.87 10.85 6.05
C ARG A 10 9.14 9.71 5.08
N GLU A 11 10.31 9.10 5.19
CA GLU A 11 10.65 7.91 4.41
C GLU A 11 9.80 6.71 4.85
N VAL A 12 9.43 5.89 3.87
CA VAL A 12 8.63 4.69 4.10
C VAL A 12 9.53 3.50 3.78
N PRO A 13 9.77 2.58 4.73
CA PRO A 13 10.53 1.36 4.45
C PRO A 13 9.80 0.51 3.40
N ALA A 14 10.56 -0.27 2.65
CA ALA A 14 9.99 -1.22 1.72
C ALA A 14 9.32 -2.39 2.45
N ASP A 15 8.34 -2.99 1.77
CA ASP A 15 7.57 -4.11 2.30
C ASP A 15 8.44 -5.38 2.44
N PRO A 16 8.32 -6.16 3.51
CA PRO A 16 9.16 -7.35 3.70
C PRO A 16 8.87 -8.49 2.70
N VAL A 17 7.65 -8.57 2.15
CA VAL A 17 7.26 -9.65 1.25
C VAL A 17 7.49 -9.26 -0.20
N TYR A 18 7.06 -8.06 -0.57
CA TYR A 18 7.06 -7.62 -1.97
C TYR A 18 8.11 -6.57 -2.29
N ASN A 19 8.94 -6.18 -1.31
CA ASN A 19 9.98 -5.14 -1.42
C ASN A 19 9.49 -3.84 -2.09
N SER A 20 8.22 -3.51 -1.87
CA SER A 20 7.54 -2.40 -2.54
C SER A 20 7.11 -1.35 -1.53
N THR A 21 7.60 -0.12 -1.68
CA THR A 21 7.20 1.00 -0.82
C THR A 21 5.73 1.38 -0.98
N LEU A 22 5.10 1.00 -2.11
CA LEU A 22 3.68 1.29 -2.38
C LEU A 22 2.77 0.44 -1.48
N VAL A 23 3.10 -0.85 -1.32
CA VAL A 23 2.33 -1.76 -0.47
C VAL A 23 2.41 -1.31 0.98
N THR A 24 3.60 -0.95 1.47
CA THR A 24 3.76 -0.44 2.84
C THR A 24 3.00 0.87 3.08
N LYS A 25 2.96 1.77 2.09
CA LYS A 25 2.13 2.99 2.17
C LYS A 25 0.64 2.64 2.25
N PHE A 26 0.19 1.67 1.47
CA PHE A 26 -1.21 1.24 1.43
C PHE A 26 -1.63 0.58 2.75
N VAL A 27 -0.79 -0.30 3.32
CA VAL A 27 -1.00 -0.89 4.65
C VAL A 27 -1.16 0.20 5.72
N ARG A 28 -0.31 1.23 5.70
CA ARG A 28 -0.41 2.36 6.64
C ARG A 28 -1.71 3.17 6.49
N MET A 29 -2.26 3.26 5.28
CA MET A 29 -3.54 3.95 5.03
C MET A 29 -4.75 3.15 5.52
N ILE A 30 -4.72 1.82 5.38
CA ILE A 30 -5.80 0.94 5.88
C ILE A 30 -5.75 0.78 7.40
N MET A 31 -4.56 0.89 7.99
CA MET A 31 -4.36 0.66 9.41
C MET A 31 -5.15 1.64 10.29
N HIS A 32 -6.10 1.10 11.05
CA HIS A 32 -6.84 1.83 12.07
C HIS A 32 -6.27 1.56 13.47
N SER A 33 -6.24 2.59 14.32
CA SER A 33 -5.78 2.50 15.73
C SER A 33 -4.36 1.89 15.91
N GLY A 34 -3.48 2.02 14.91
CA GLY A 34 -2.10 1.50 14.99
C GLY A 34 -1.96 -0.02 14.89
N LYS A 35 -3.02 -0.74 14.52
CA LYS A 35 -3.02 -2.21 14.42
C LYS A 35 -2.35 -2.70 13.13
N ARG A 36 -1.01 -2.69 13.10
CA ARG A 36 -0.24 -3.03 11.90
C ARG A 36 -0.39 -4.48 11.46
N SER A 37 -0.29 -5.43 12.38
CA SER A 37 -0.41 -6.86 12.07
C SER A 37 -1.77 -7.21 11.42
N VAL A 38 -2.86 -6.60 11.91
CA VAL A 38 -4.21 -6.79 11.33
C VAL A 38 -4.31 -6.19 9.93
N ALA A 39 -3.77 -4.98 9.74
CA ALA A 39 -3.77 -4.31 8.44
C ALA A 39 -2.96 -5.10 7.38
N GLU A 40 -1.80 -5.63 7.76
CA GLU A 40 -0.97 -6.49 6.91
C GLU A 40 -1.73 -7.75 6.52
N GLY A 41 -2.40 -8.41 7.47
CA GLY A 41 -3.24 -9.58 7.19
C GLY A 41 -4.37 -9.31 6.19
N ILE A 42 -5.07 -8.17 6.33
CA ILE A 42 -6.13 -7.77 5.38
C ILE A 42 -5.56 -7.54 3.98
N VAL A 43 -4.44 -6.83 3.87
CA VAL A 43 -3.83 -6.51 2.57
C VAL A 43 -3.31 -7.76 1.87
N TYR A 44 -2.54 -8.61 2.57
CA TYR A 44 -2.02 -9.84 1.97
C TYR A 44 -3.15 -10.82 1.61
N GLY A 45 -4.15 -10.98 2.48
CA GLY A 45 -5.32 -11.80 2.16
C GLY A 45 -6.08 -11.28 0.94
N SER A 46 -6.17 -9.96 0.75
CA SER A 46 -6.77 -9.37 -0.44
C SER A 46 -5.95 -9.61 -1.71
N LEU A 47 -4.61 -9.55 -1.62
CA LEU A 47 -3.71 -9.86 -2.74
C LEU A 47 -3.80 -11.33 -3.15
N ASP A 48 -3.97 -12.25 -2.20
CA ASP A 48 -4.19 -13.68 -2.49
C ASP A 48 -5.51 -13.91 -3.21
N ILE A 49 -6.59 -13.22 -2.80
CA ILE A 49 -7.89 -13.29 -3.51
C ILE A 49 -7.74 -12.79 -4.95
N ILE A 50 -7.02 -11.68 -5.17
CA ILE A 50 -6.76 -11.13 -6.51
C ILE A 50 -5.98 -12.14 -7.34
N LYS A 51 -4.92 -12.72 -6.78
CA LYS A 51 -4.11 -13.74 -7.45
C LYS A 51 -4.96 -14.93 -7.89
N ASN A 52 -5.84 -15.43 -7.02
CA ASN A 52 -6.74 -16.53 -7.34
C ASN A 52 -7.77 -16.19 -8.43
N ARG A 53 -8.24 -14.93 -8.47
CA ARG A 53 -9.26 -14.51 -9.43
C ARG A 53 -8.70 -14.14 -10.80
N THR A 54 -7.53 -13.52 -10.85
CA THR A 54 -6.95 -12.98 -12.09
C THR A 54 -5.89 -13.90 -12.68
N GLY A 55 -5.29 -14.80 -11.87
CA GLY A 55 -4.19 -15.66 -12.31
C GLY A 55 -2.86 -14.93 -12.56
N ASP A 56 -2.88 -13.60 -12.51
CA ASP A 56 -1.74 -12.71 -12.73
C ASP A 56 -1.06 -12.31 -11.42
N ASP A 57 0.12 -11.69 -11.57
CA ASP A 57 0.86 -11.10 -10.45
C ASP A 57 0.04 -9.99 -9.76
N PRO A 58 -0.34 -10.16 -8.48
CA PRO A 58 -1.21 -9.21 -7.79
C PRO A 58 -0.57 -7.83 -7.64
N ILE A 59 0.77 -7.71 -7.66
CA ILE A 59 1.43 -6.39 -7.60
C ILE A 59 1.20 -5.60 -8.89
N LYS A 60 1.24 -6.25 -10.05
CA LYS A 60 1.01 -5.59 -11.34
C LYS A 60 -0.43 -5.09 -11.43
N VAL A 61 -1.37 -5.92 -11.02
CA VAL A 61 -2.80 -5.55 -10.94
C VAL A 61 -2.99 -4.37 -9.99
N PHE A 62 -2.35 -4.41 -8.83
CA PHE A 62 -2.41 -3.32 -7.85
C PHE A 62 -1.84 -1.99 -8.40
N LYS A 63 -0.68 -2.03 -9.08
CA LYS A 63 -0.11 -0.83 -9.73
C LYS A 63 -1.04 -0.27 -10.80
N LYS A 64 -1.57 -1.14 -11.67
CA LYS A 64 -2.52 -0.74 -12.72
C LYS A 64 -3.79 -0.12 -12.13
N ALA A 65 -4.30 -0.66 -11.02
CA ALA A 65 -5.45 -0.10 -10.32
C ALA A 65 -5.13 1.29 -9.75
N LEU A 66 -3.96 1.48 -9.14
CA LEU A 66 -3.54 2.78 -8.64
C LEU A 66 -3.42 3.81 -9.76
N ASP A 67 -2.80 3.45 -10.88
CA ASP A 67 -2.65 4.35 -12.04
C ASP A 67 -4.01 4.80 -12.59
N ASN A 68 -5.00 3.89 -12.63
CA ASN A 68 -6.36 4.22 -13.06
C ASN A 68 -7.13 5.12 -12.07
N THR A 69 -6.80 5.04 -10.77
CA THR A 69 -7.49 5.82 -9.71
C THR A 69 -6.81 7.15 -9.40
N LYS A 70 -5.61 7.38 -9.91
CA LYS A 70 -4.87 8.62 -9.69
C LYS A 70 -5.58 9.77 -10.42
N PRO A 71 -5.93 10.87 -9.74
CA PRO A 71 -6.46 12.06 -10.42
C PRO A 71 -5.40 12.68 -11.33
N ALA A 72 -5.84 13.32 -12.42
CA ALA A 72 -4.98 13.99 -13.40
C ALA A 72 -4.10 15.08 -12.78
#